data_AF-A0A415YHB8-F1
#
_entry.id   AF-A0A415YHB8-F1
#
_cell.length_a   1.000
_cell.length_b   1.000
_cell.length_c   1.000
_cell.angle_alpha   90.00
_cell.angle_beta   90.00
_cell.angle_gamma   90.00
#
_symmetry.space_group_name_H-M   'P 1'
#
loop_
_entity.id
_entity.type
_entity.pdbx_description
1 polymer ?
#
loop_
_entity_poly.entity_id
_entity_poly.type
_entity_poly.pdbx_seq_one_letter_code
_entity_poly.pdbx_strand_id
1 'polypeptide(L)'
;MNMWTRSELKERGKAALHRNYWIVVLATLVVTALTGGTGNAAGNGSLQEGSNIAAGNGDAASNLIQTLFSFFGVAGDMIYKNLIGPMYNGMYVSFILILIITAFSVGLLFKIFVGNLFEVGGCRFYEENSEHKTRIALIVDGFLNGAYLRNVATIFCRDLYTVLWTLCLIIPGIVKSYEYKMIPYILAENPRISRKRAFEISKNMMDGEKWNAFVLDLSFIGWNLLSTITFGIVGVLYVNPYVNTTWAEFYKVMRENALETGNATREELIGLRKEADI
;
A
#
# COMPACT_ATOMS: atom_id res chain seq x y z
N MET A 1 -23.64 17.66 -16.61
CA MET A 1 -22.75 17.90 -15.45
C MET A 1 -23.50 17.56 -14.18
N ASN A 2 -23.43 16.29 -13.78
CA ASN A 2 -24.07 15.81 -12.57
C ASN A 2 -23.41 16.48 -11.36
N MET A 3 -24.11 17.47 -10.77
CA MET A 3 -23.73 18.06 -9.49
C MET A 3 -23.92 17.00 -8.41
N TRP A 4 -22.84 16.33 -8.03
CA TRP A 4 -22.86 15.35 -6.94
C TRP A 4 -22.67 16.05 -5.60
N THR A 5 -23.34 15.56 -4.57
CA THR A 5 -23.14 16.04 -3.20
C THR A 5 -22.38 15.02 -2.38
N ARG A 6 -21.51 15.49 -1.47
CA ARG A 6 -20.66 14.62 -0.62
C ARG A 6 -21.50 13.72 0.27
N SER A 7 -22.64 14.22 0.76
CA SER A 7 -23.60 13.46 1.56
C SER A 7 -24.19 12.31 0.77
N GLU A 8 -24.60 12.57 -0.46
CA GLU A 8 -25.19 11.57 -1.34
C GLU A 8 -24.18 10.47 -1.71
N LEU A 9 -22.94 10.83 -2.07
CA LEU A 9 -21.90 9.83 -2.34
C LEU A 9 -21.60 8.94 -1.13
N LYS A 10 -21.54 9.54 0.06
CA LYS A 10 -21.36 8.80 1.31
C LYS A 10 -22.53 7.89 1.63
N GLU A 11 -23.75 8.34 1.36
CA GLU A 11 -24.94 7.53 1.55
C GLU A 11 -24.98 6.34 0.59
N ARG A 12 -24.69 6.57 -0.70
CA ARG A 12 -24.55 5.52 -1.71
C ARG A 12 -23.43 4.53 -1.34
N GLY A 13 -22.26 5.04 -0.96
CA GLY A 13 -21.12 4.23 -0.52
C GLY A 13 -21.44 3.39 0.72
N LYS A 14 -22.18 3.96 1.68
CA LYS A 14 -22.67 3.23 2.86
C LYS A 14 -23.70 2.17 2.48
N ALA A 15 -24.63 2.47 1.58
CA ALA A 15 -25.59 1.50 1.07
C ALA A 15 -24.89 0.32 0.38
N ALA A 16 -23.90 0.59 -0.48
CA ALA A 16 -23.07 -0.42 -1.13
C ALA A 16 -22.31 -1.30 -0.12
N LEU A 17 -21.76 -0.69 0.95
CA LEU A 17 -21.12 -1.43 2.04
C LEU A 17 -22.10 -2.38 2.74
N HIS A 18 -23.28 -1.91 3.12
CA HIS A 18 -24.26 -2.72 3.84
C HIS A 18 -24.93 -3.81 2.99
N ARG A 19 -24.94 -3.70 1.65
CA ARG A 19 -25.46 -4.76 0.76
C ARG A 19 -24.73 -6.09 0.95
N ASN A 20 -23.42 -6.04 1.20
CA ASN A 20 -22.59 -7.23 1.32
C ASN A 20 -21.43 -7.05 2.31
N TYR A 21 -21.77 -6.63 3.54
CA TYR A 21 -20.82 -6.14 4.53
C TYR A 21 -19.58 -7.05 4.71
N TRP A 22 -19.79 -8.33 5.04
CA TRP A 22 -18.69 -9.25 5.34
C TRP A 22 -17.77 -9.52 4.15
N ILE A 23 -18.32 -9.59 2.94
CA ILE A 23 -17.52 -9.85 1.73
C ILE A 23 -16.76 -8.58 1.32
N VAL A 24 -17.33 -7.39 1.51
CA VAL A 24 -16.62 -6.12 1.29
C VAL A 24 -15.50 -5.93 2.30
N VAL A 25 -15.74 -6.22 3.58
CA VAL A 25 -14.68 -6.18 4.62
C VAL A 25 -13.55 -7.14 4.26
N LEU A 26 -13.87 -8.37 3.87
CA LEU A 26 -12.86 -9.36 3.51
C LEU A 26 -12.10 -8.97 2.23
N ALA A 27 -12.80 -8.45 1.22
CA ALA A 27 -12.21 -7.87 0.02
C ALA A 27 -11.22 -6.75 0.34
N THR A 28 -11.64 -5.80 1.20
CA THR A 28 -10.79 -4.69 1.63
C THR A 28 -9.60 -5.17 2.44
N LEU A 29 -9.78 -6.12 3.35
CA LEU A 29 -8.69 -6.72 4.10
C LEU A 29 -7.64 -7.32 3.16
N VAL A 30 -8.07 -8.11 2.18
CA VAL A 30 -7.19 -8.76 1.19
C VAL A 30 -6.46 -7.71 0.36
N VAL A 31 -7.18 -6.70 -0.17
CA VAL A 31 -6.59 -5.63 -0.96
C VAL A 31 -5.59 -4.83 -0.13
N THR A 32 -5.93 -4.41 1.10
CA THR A 32 -5.05 -3.63 1.97
C THR A 32 -3.82 -4.42 2.44
N ALA A 33 -3.98 -5.72 2.72
CA ALA A 33 -2.85 -6.57 3.10
C ALA A 33 -1.84 -6.73 1.95
N LEU A 34 -2.32 -6.85 0.71
CA LEU A 34 -1.49 -7.12 -0.47
C LEU A 34 -0.96 -5.84 -1.14
N THR A 35 -1.67 -4.73 -1.00
CA THR A 35 -1.20 -3.40 -1.46
C THR A 35 -0.31 -2.72 -0.42
N GLY A 36 -0.19 -3.28 0.78
CA GLY A 36 0.64 -2.77 1.87
C GLY A 36 0.03 -1.52 2.49
N GLY A 37 -0.96 -1.72 3.37
CA GLY A 37 -1.37 -0.69 4.31
C GLY A 37 -0.16 -0.23 5.13
N THR A 38 0.10 1.07 5.13
CA THR A 38 1.18 1.74 5.86
C THR A 38 0.91 1.71 7.37
N GLY A 39 1.10 0.55 8.00
CA GLY A 39 1.17 0.37 9.45
C GLY A 39 2.63 0.22 9.88
N ASN A 40 3.24 1.32 10.30
CA ASN A 40 4.58 1.33 10.91
C ASN A 40 4.54 0.58 12.25
N ALA A 41 5.16 -0.60 12.31
CA ALA A 41 5.53 -1.25 13.56
C ALA A 41 7.04 -1.53 13.54
N ALA A 42 7.83 -0.50 13.85
CA ALA A 42 9.25 -0.65 14.14
C ALA A 42 9.38 -1.23 15.56
N GLY A 43 9.65 -2.53 15.67
CA GLY A 43 9.97 -3.19 16.94
C GLY A 43 11.41 -2.89 17.34
N ASN A 44 11.59 -2.06 18.37
CA ASN A 44 12.89 -1.79 18.99
C ASN A 44 13.22 -2.90 20.00
N GLY A 45 14.19 -3.76 19.69
CA GLY A 45 14.73 -4.76 20.61
C GLY A 45 16.08 -4.31 21.17
N SER A 46 16.10 -3.74 22.37
CA SER A 46 17.32 -3.45 23.12
C SER A 46 17.79 -4.70 23.87
N LEU A 47 18.93 -5.25 23.46
CA LEU A 47 19.63 -6.33 24.17
C LEU A 47 20.43 -5.71 25.34
N GLN A 48 20.10 -6.14 26.55
CA GLN A 48 20.80 -5.77 27.79
C GLN A 48 21.86 -6.84 28.10
N GLU A 49 23.14 -6.49 27.99
CA GLU A 49 24.25 -7.38 28.29
C GLU A 49 24.68 -7.19 29.76
N GLY A 50 24.43 -8.21 30.57
CA GLY A 50 24.86 -8.25 31.97
C GLY A 50 26.27 -8.81 32.10
N SER A 51 27.11 -8.17 32.90
CA SER A 51 28.32 -8.81 33.43
C SER A 51 28.45 -8.54 34.94
N ASN A 52 28.49 -9.63 35.70
CA ASN A 52 28.94 -9.65 37.09
C ASN A 52 29.95 -10.79 37.20
N ILE A 53 31.19 -10.50 37.55
CA ILE A 53 32.10 -11.51 38.10
C ILE A 53 32.75 -10.91 39.35
N ALA A 54 32.44 -11.55 40.47
CA ALA A 54 33.01 -11.31 41.79
C ALA A 54 34.45 -11.83 41.86
N ALA A 55 35.34 -11.02 42.44
CA ALA A 55 36.72 -11.40 42.70
C ALA A 55 36.83 -12.11 44.06
N GLY A 56 37.38 -13.33 44.06
CA GLY A 56 37.68 -14.13 45.25
C GLY A 56 39.16 -14.49 45.32
N ASN A 57 39.71 -14.36 46.53
CA ASN A 57 41.12 -14.36 46.94
C ASN A 57 41.87 -15.69 46.64
N GLY A 58 43.08 -15.63 46.05
CA GLY A 58 43.95 -16.79 45.81
C GLY A 58 45.45 -16.46 45.84
N ASP A 59 46.25 -17.39 46.38
CA ASP A 59 47.65 -17.24 46.84
C ASP A 59 48.67 -16.79 45.78
N ALA A 60 49.72 -16.08 46.20
CA ALA A 60 50.69 -15.36 45.35
C ALA A 60 51.35 -16.16 44.20
N ALA A 61 51.48 -17.49 44.31
CA ALA A 61 51.97 -18.36 43.23
C ALA A 61 50.94 -18.56 42.10
N SER A 62 49.65 -18.59 42.45
CA SER A 62 48.55 -18.61 41.48
C SER A 62 48.45 -17.30 40.72
N ASN A 63 48.78 -16.17 41.37
CA ASN A 63 48.78 -14.85 40.73
C ASN A 63 49.85 -14.71 39.64
N LEU A 64 51.04 -15.29 39.79
CA LEU A 64 52.07 -15.25 38.74
C LEU A 64 51.73 -16.15 37.54
N ILE A 65 51.21 -17.35 37.79
CA ILE A 65 50.78 -18.26 36.71
C ILE A 65 49.55 -17.68 35.98
N GLN A 66 48.59 -17.11 36.71
CA GLN A 66 47.46 -16.38 36.12
C GLN A 66 47.92 -15.13 35.37
N THR A 67 48.92 -14.40 35.86
CA THR A 67 49.46 -13.22 35.16
C THR A 67 50.11 -13.62 33.82
N LEU A 68 50.89 -14.70 33.78
CA LEU A 68 51.48 -15.21 32.53
C LEU A 68 50.42 -15.76 31.56
N PHE A 69 49.44 -16.51 32.05
CA PHE A 69 48.32 -17.01 31.22
C PHE A 69 47.46 -15.86 30.70
N SER A 70 47.23 -14.82 31.52
CA SER A 70 46.54 -13.60 31.11
C SER A 70 47.36 -12.76 30.14
N PHE A 71 48.69 -12.75 30.20
CA PHE A 71 49.51 -12.00 29.24
C PHE A 71 49.44 -12.61 27.83
N PHE A 72 49.52 -13.96 27.72
CA PHE A 72 49.33 -14.67 26.45
C PHE A 72 47.87 -14.65 25.98
N GLY A 73 46.90 -14.75 26.91
CA GLY A 73 45.48 -14.65 26.63
C GLY A 73 45.03 -13.25 26.21
N VAL A 74 45.57 -12.19 26.80
CA VAL A 74 45.30 -10.78 26.46
C VAL A 74 45.92 -10.41 25.12
N ALA A 75 47.11 -10.94 24.78
CA ALA A 75 47.67 -10.76 23.44
C ALA A 75 46.76 -11.39 22.37
N GLY A 76 46.23 -12.60 22.62
CA GLY A 76 45.26 -13.26 21.74
C GLY A 76 43.89 -12.57 21.68
N ASP A 77 43.35 -12.14 22.82
CA ASP A 77 42.07 -11.40 22.93
C ASP A 77 42.16 -10.01 22.30
N MET A 78 43.31 -9.34 22.42
CA MET A 78 43.56 -8.04 21.79
C MET A 78 43.71 -8.18 20.27
N ILE A 79 44.34 -9.24 19.76
CA ILE A 79 44.37 -9.56 18.32
C ILE A 79 42.97 -9.93 17.81
N TYR A 80 42.21 -10.75 18.56
CA TYR A 80 40.86 -11.12 18.17
C TYR A 80 39.91 -9.92 18.21
N LYS A 81 39.90 -9.08 19.25
CA LYS A 81 39.01 -7.91 19.36
C LYS A 81 39.39 -6.72 18.48
N ASN A 82 40.68 -6.50 18.18
CA ASN A 82 41.13 -5.33 17.42
C ASN A 82 41.42 -5.63 15.94
N LEU A 83 41.70 -6.88 15.54
CA LEU A 83 41.94 -7.26 14.14
C LEU A 83 40.84 -8.16 13.54
N ILE A 84 40.35 -9.17 14.27
CA ILE A 84 39.46 -10.21 13.71
C ILE A 84 37.97 -9.89 13.96
N GLY A 85 37.63 -9.36 15.13
CA GLY A 85 36.30 -9.05 15.62
C GLY A 85 35.62 -7.88 14.89
N PRO A 86 36.31 -6.77 14.56
CA PRO A 86 35.72 -5.70 13.76
C PRO A 86 35.50 -6.13 12.30
N MET A 87 36.37 -7.00 11.77
CA MET A 87 36.24 -7.59 10.42
C MET A 87 35.09 -8.60 10.37
N TYR A 88 34.96 -9.45 11.39
CA TYR A 88 33.84 -10.38 11.57
C TYR A 88 32.53 -9.59 11.73
N ASN A 89 32.42 -8.70 12.72
CA ASN A 89 31.23 -7.87 12.94
C ASN A 89 30.86 -7.01 11.72
N GLY A 90 31.83 -6.42 11.02
CA GLY A 90 31.58 -5.69 9.78
C GLY A 90 31.03 -6.57 8.65
N MET A 91 31.51 -7.82 8.55
CA MET A 91 31.00 -8.80 7.59
C MET A 91 29.60 -9.30 7.95
N TYR A 92 29.29 -9.52 9.24
CA TYR A 92 27.92 -9.85 9.70
C TYR A 92 26.95 -8.71 9.45
N VAL A 93 27.32 -7.47 9.78
CA VAL A 93 26.47 -6.30 9.53
C VAL A 93 26.22 -6.13 8.03
N SER A 94 27.26 -6.29 7.19
CA SER A 94 27.11 -6.22 5.72
C SER A 94 26.22 -7.34 5.17
N PHE A 95 26.36 -8.57 5.68
CA PHE A 95 25.52 -9.70 5.30
C PHE A 95 24.05 -9.50 5.71
N ILE A 96 23.81 -9.02 6.93
CA ILE A 96 22.46 -8.69 7.43
C ILE A 96 21.86 -7.55 6.59
N LEU A 97 22.62 -6.51 6.27
CA LEU A 97 22.16 -5.43 5.40
C LEU A 97 21.81 -5.92 3.99
N ILE A 98 22.63 -6.80 3.40
CA ILE A 98 22.32 -7.43 2.10
C ILE A 98 21.03 -8.23 2.21
N LEU A 99 20.85 -9.06 3.25
CA LEU A 99 19.61 -9.81 3.45
C LEU A 99 18.39 -8.91 3.62
N ILE A 100 18.50 -7.81 4.36
CA ILE A 100 17.43 -6.82 4.51
C ILE A 100 17.11 -6.17 3.16
N ILE A 101 18.12 -5.75 2.41
CA ILE A 101 17.95 -5.14 1.08
C ILE A 101 17.31 -6.14 0.11
N THR A 102 17.74 -7.40 0.13
CA THR A 102 17.17 -8.47 -0.70
C THR A 102 15.72 -8.73 -0.29
N ALA A 103 15.42 -8.88 1.00
CA ALA A 103 14.05 -9.08 1.48
C ALA A 103 13.14 -7.88 1.13
N PHE A 104 13.65 -6.66 1.29
CA PHE A 104 12.96 -5.43 0.91
C PHE A 104 12.69 -5.38 -0.61
N SER A 105 13.68 -5.73 -1.42
CA SER A 105 13.56 -5.77 -2.88
C SER A 105 12.54 -6.82 -3.34
N VAL A 106 12.53 -8.00 -2.73
CA VAL A 106 11.53 -9.05 -3.00
C VAL A 106 10.13 -8.58 -2.60
N GLY A 107 9.97 -7.96 -1.43
CA GLY A 107 8.69 -7.39 -1.00
C GLY A 107 8.17 -6.29 -1.93
N LEU A 108 9.06 -5.43 -2.41
CA LEU A 108 8.74 -4.37 -3.37
C LEU A 108 8.30 -4.95 -4.71
N LEU A 109 9.02 -5.95 -5.24
CA LEU A 109 8.63 -6.66 -6.46
C LEU A 109 7.27 -7.34 -6.29
N PHE A 110 7.05 -8.04 -5.17
CA PHE A 110 5.76 -8.66 -4.88
C PHE A 110 4.62 -7.64 -4.86
N LYS A 111 4.82 -6.48 -4.23
CA LYS A 111 3.82 -5.39 -4.24
C LYS A 111 3.54 -4.86 -5.65
N ILE A 112 4.57 -4.65 -6.47
CA ILE A 112 4.39 -4.16 -7.85
C ILE A 112 3.64 -5.17 -8.72
N PHE A 113 3.97 -6.45 -8.64
CA PHE A 113 3.37 -7.47 -9.51
C PHE A 113 2.01 -7.95 -9.02
N VAL A 114 1.88 -8.18 -7.71
CA VAL A 114 0.68 -8.76 -7.09
C VAL A 114 -0.24 -7.66 -6.56
N GLY A 115 0.30 -6.74 -5.75
CA GLY A 115 -0.48 -5.67 -5.12
C GLY A 115 -1.21 -4.78 -6.13
N ASN A 116 -0.51 -4.31 -7.17
CA ASN A 116 -1.11 -3.48 -8.23
C ASN A 116 -2.31 -4.17 -8.91
N LEU A 117 -2.30 -5.49 -8.98
CA LEU A 117 -3.37 -6.24 -9.64
C LEU A 117 -4.58 -6.45 -8.74
N PHE A 118 -4.34 -6.70 -7.45
CA PHE A 118 -5.40 -6.68 -6.44
C PHE A 118 -6.06 -5.31 -6.32
N GLU A 119 -5.34 -4.23 -6.61
CA GLU A 119 -5.92 -2.89 -6.69
C GLU A 119 -6.95 -2.78 -7.83
N VAL A 120 -6.59 -3.17 -9.06
CA VAL A 120 -7.52 -3.17 -10.21
C VAL A 120 -8.71 -4.10 -9.96
N GLY A 121 -8.45 -5.33 -9.52
CA GLY A 121 -9.51 -6.29 -9.21
C GLY A 121 -10.42 -5.81 -8.08
N GLY A 122 -9.85 -5.14 -7.07
CA GLY A 122 -10.58 -4.52 -5.97
C GLY A 122 -11.51 -3.41 -6.47
N CYS A 123 -11.02 -2.50 -7.30
CA CYS A 123 -11.83 -1.45 -7.93
C CYS A 123 -13.05 -2.03 -8.65
N ARG A 124 -12.85 -3.06 -9.48
CA ARG A 124 -13.95 -3.76 -10.17
C ARG A 124 -14.95 -4.38 -9.21
N PHE A 125 -14.44 -5.02 -8.14
CA PHE A 125 -15.28 -5.61 -7.10
C PHE A 125 -16.14 -4.57 -6.38
N TYR A 126 -15.56 -3.42 -5.97
CA TYR A 126 -16.31 -2.37 -5.27
C TYR A 126 -17.38 -1.74 -6.16
N GLU A 127 -17.04 -1.54 -7.43
CA GLU A 127 -17.97 -1.04 -8.42
C GLU A 127 -19.13 -2.02 -8.61
N GLU A 128 -18.87 -3.29 -8.90
CA GLU A 128 -19.93 -4.29 -9.12
C GLU A 128 -20.78 -4.51 -7.84
N ASN A 129 -20.15 -4.46 -6.65
CA ASN A 129 -20.84 -4.62 -5.37
C ASN A 129 -21.86 -3.50 -5.08
N SER A 130 -21.68 -2.33 -5.67
CA SER A 130 -22.64 -1.23 -5.49
C SER A 130 -23.98 -1.48 -6.16
N GLU A 131 -24.01 -2.21 -7.28
CA GLU A 131 -25.24 -2.51 -8.02
C GLU A 131 -25.81 -3.87 -7.63
N HIS A 132 -24.95 -4.88 -7.47
CA HIS A 132 -25.33 -6.27 -7.27
C HIS A 132 -24.55 -6.94 -6.14
N LYS A 133 -25.09 -8.04 -5.58
CA LYS A 133 -24.34 -8.84 -4.60
C LYS A 133 -23.24 -9.62 -5.32
N THR A 134 -21.99 -9.28 -5.07
CA THR A 134 -20.84 -9.87 -5.75
C THR A 134 -20.13 -10.94 -4.94
N ARG A 135 -19.37 -11.78 -5.66
CA ARG A 135 -18.49 -12.78 -5.07
C ARG A 135 -17.08 -12.23 -5.00
N ILE A 136 -16.34 -12.59 -3.96
CA ILE A 136 -14.95 -12.15 -3.80
C ILE A 136 -14.01 -12.61 -4.91
N ALA A 137 -14.41 -13.67 -5.65
CA ALA A 137 -13.70 -14.15 -6.83
C ALA A 137 -13.46 -13.05 -7.89
N LEU A 138 -14.30 -12.01 -7.94
CA LEU A 138 -14.15 -10.89 -8.87
C LEU A 138 -12.84 -10.11 -8.69
N ILE A 139 -12.25 -10.13 -7.49
CA ILE A 139 -10.95 -9.49 -7.24
C ILE A 139 -9.83 -10.20 -8.02
N VAL A 140 -10.01 -11.51 -8.26
CA VAL A 140 -9.08 -12.34 -9.03
C VAL A 140 -9.27 -12.18 -10.54
N ASP A 141 -10.39 -11.64 -11.02
CA ASP A 141 -10.59 -11.37 -12.45
C ASP A 141 -9.50 -10.46 -13.01
N GLY A 142 -8.92 -9.57 -12.20
CA GLY A 142 -7.75 -8.78 -12.56
C GLY A 142 -6.61 -9.63 -13.15
N PHE A 143 -6.40 -10.85 -12.63
CA PHE A 143 -5.42 -11.83 -13.10
C PHE A 143 -5.84 -12.54 -14.40
N LEU A 144 -7.13 -12.71 -14.62
CA LEU A 144 -7.68 -13.53 -15.72
C LEU A 144 -7.94 -12.72 -17.00
N ASN A 145 -7.90 -11.39 -16.94
CA ASN A 145 -8.26 -10.49 -18.05
C ASN A 145 -7.25 -10.44 -19.23
N GLY A 146 -6.22 -11.29 -19.28
CA GLY A 146 -5.30 -11.44 -20.43
C GLY A 146 -4.36 -10.25 -20.71
N ALA A 147 -4.50 -9.12 -20.02
CA ALA A 147 -3.67 -7.91 -20.15
C ALA A 147 -2.84 -7.61 -18.89
N TYR A 148 -2.46 -8.67 -18.15
CA TYR A 148 -1.74 -8.61 -16.87
C TYR A 148 -0.56 -7.62 -16.86
N LEU A 149 0.42 -7.82 -17.74
CA LEU A 149 1.64 -7.00 -17.77
C LEU A 149 1.36 -5.52 -18.07
N ARG A 150 0.31 -5.23 -18.85
CA ARG A 150 -0.06 -3.86 -19.22
C ARG A 150 -0.69 -3.12 -18.04
N ASN A 151 -1.53 -3.79 -17.26
CA ASN A 151 -2.13 -3.24 -16.05
C ASN A 151 -1.04 -2.95 -15.02
N VAL A 152 -0.17 -3.93 -14.76
CA VAL A 152 0.97 -3.77 -13.84
C VAL A 152 1.87 -2.63 -14.29
N ALA A 153 2.25 -2.55 -15.57
CA ALA A 153 3.10 -1.49 -16.08
C ALA A 153 2.45 -0.10 -15.97
N THR A 154 1.13 0.00 -16.19
CA THR A 154 0.40 1.28 -16.10
C THR A 154 0.33 1.78 -14.66
N ILE A 155 0.02 0.90 -13.71
CA ILE A 155 -0.02 1.23 -12.28
C ILE A 155 1.37 1.53 -11.73
N PHE A 156 2.37 0.74 -12.13
CA PHE A 156 3.76 1.04 -11.80
C PHE A 156 4.18 2.43 -12.29
N CYS A 157 3.81 2.81 -13.52
CA CYS A 157 4.08 4.15 -14.04
C CYS A 157 3.35 5.24 -13.23
N ARG A 158 2.11 4.99 -12.80
CA ARG A 158 1.36 5.91 -11.95
C ARG A 158 2.09 6.15 -10.64
N ASP A 159 2.49 5.07 -9.97
CA ASP A 159 3.16 5.15 -8.67
C ASP A 159 4.52 5.83 -8.81
N LEU A 160 5.28 5.47 -9.85
CA LEU A 160 6.55 6.12 -10.18
C LEU A 160 6.36 7.63 -10.39
N TYR A 161 5.41 8.05 -11.21
CA TYR A 161 5.16 9.47 -11.43
C TYR A 161 4.69 10.18 -10.15
N THR A 162 3.84 9.55 -9.35
CA THR A 162 3.37 10.11 -8.08
C THR A 162 4.52 10.30 -7.08
N VAL A 163 5.43 9.32 -6.98
CA VAL A 163 6.65 9.40 -6.16
C VAL A 163 7.59 10.48 -6.68
N LEU A 164 7.81 10.56 -8.00
CA LEU A 164 8.65 11.61 -8.60
C LEU A 164 8.11 13.01 -8.31
N TRP A 165 6.79 13.21 -8.42
CA TRP A 165 6.16 14.48 -8.08
C TRP A 165 6.28 14.80 -6.59
N THR A 166 6.06 13.79 -5.73
CA THR A 166 6.19 13.95 -4.27
C THR A 166 7.63 14.24 -3.85
N LEU A 167 8.62 13.63 -4.52
CA LEU A 167 10.04 13.85 -4.30
C LEU A 167 10.47 15.25 -4.73
N CYS A 168 9.89 15.77 -5.81
CA CYS A 168 10.13 17.15 -6.23
C CYS A 168 9.52 18.13 -5.22
N LEU A 169 8.23 17.97 -4.90
CA LEU A 169 7.50 18.79 -3.93
C LEU A 169 6.27 18.03 -3.40
N ILE A 170 6.02 18.12 -2.09
CA ILE A 170 4.93 17.38 -1.42
C ILE A 170 3.54 17.78 -1.97
N ILE A 171 3.28 19.08 -2.12
CA ILE A 171 1.97 19.60 -2.57
C ILE A 171 1.57 19.10 -3.97
N PRO A 172 2.40 19.25 -5.03
CA PRO A 172 2.04 18.72 -6.35
C PRO A 172 2.01 17.19 -6.37
N GLY A 173 2.78 16.50 -5.50
CA GLY A 173 2.64 15.06 -5.28
C GLY A 173 1.21 14.67 -4.87
N ILE A 174 0.64 15.38 -3.90
CA ILE A 174 -0.76 15.18 -3.46
C ILE A 174 -1.74 15.48 -4.60
N VAL A 175 -1.58 16.61 -5.30
CA VAL A 175 -2.50 16.96 -6.42
C VAL A 175 -2.46 15.89 -7.52
N LYS A 176 -1.28 15.34 -7.82
CA LYS A 176 -1.10 14.30 -8.83
C LYS A 176 -1.63 12.94 -8.38
N SER A 177 -1.58 12.61 -7.10
CA SER A 177 -2.18 11.36 -6.61
C SER A 177 -3.69 11.35 -6.80
N TYR A 178 -4.38 12.49 -6.60
CA TYR A 178 -5.80 12.61 -6.92
C TYR A 178 -6.09 12.55 -8.42
N GLU A 179 -5.28 13.21 -9.26
CA GLU A 179 -5.43 13.18 -10.72
C GLU A 179 -5.37 11.76 -11.28
N TYR A 180 -4.60 10.88 -10.66
CA TYR A 180 -4.41 9.50 -11.10
C TYR A 180 -5.24 8.45 -10.35
N LYS A 181 -6.10 8.88 -9.44
CA LYS A 181 -6.90 7.99 -8.58
C LYS A 181 -7.93 7.17 -9.38
N MET A 182 -8.33 7.63 -10.57
CA MET A 182 -9.31 6.95 -11.43
C MET A 182 -8.69 5.90 -12.35
N ILE A 183 -7.37 5.92 -12.57
CA ILE A 183 -6.65 4.96 -13.43
C ILE A 183 -6.96 3.49 -13.10
N PRO A 184 -6.90 3.02 -11.84
CA PRO A 184 -7.17 1.60 -11.55
C PRO A 184 -8.62 1.20 -11.87
N TYR A 185 -9.58 2.12 -11.77
CA TYR A 185 -10.97 1.89 -12.16
C TYR A 185 -11.12 1.80 -13.69
N ILE A 186 -10.48 2.69 -14.44
CA ILE A 186 -10.47 2.64 -15.92
C ILE A 186 -9.85 1.33 -16.42
N LEU A 187 -8.76 0.88 -15.80
CA LEU A 187 -8.12 -0.40 -16.15
C LEU A 187 -8.96 -1.62 -15.75
N ALA A 188 -9.80 -1.49 -14.73
CA ALA A 188 -10.73 -2.53 -14.31
C ALA A 188 -11.84 -2.74 -15.35
N GLU A 189 -12.35 -1.66 -15.93
CA GLU A 189 -13.35 -1.71 -17.01
C GLU A 189 -12.74 -2.13 -18.35
N ASN A 190 -11.63 -1.48 -18.75
CA ASN A 190 -10.96 -1.75 -20.02
C ASN A 190 -9.46 -2.03 -19.83
N PRO A 191 -9.09 -3.29 -19.56
CA PRO A 191 -7.68 -3.70 -19.44
C PRO A 191 -6.87 -3.50 -20.72
N ARG A 192 -7.53 -3.30 -21.86
CA ARG A 192 -6.88 -3.14 -23.17
C ARG A 192 -6.60 -1.69 -23.53
N ILE A 193 -7.01 -0.72 -22.72
CA ILE A 193 -6.74 0.70 -22.96
C ILE A 193 -5.24 1.01 -22.92
N SER A 194 -4.79 1.95 -23.75
CA SER A 194 -3.39 2.37 -23.73
C SER A 194 -3.08 3.14 -22.45
N ARG A 195 -1.86 2.97 -21.90
CA ARG A 195 -1.40 3.70 -20.71
C ARG A 195 -1.61 5.20 -20.85
N LYS A 196 -1.20 5.79 -21.97
CA LYS A 196 -1.34 7.25 -22.20
C LYS A 196 -2.80 7.69 -22.16
N ARG A 197 -3.69 6.91 -22.78
CA ARG A 197 -5.13 7.20 -22.81
C ARG A 197 -5.78 7.06 -21.43
N ALA A 198 -5.41 6.04 -20.65
CA ALA A 198 -5.90 5.91 -19.27
C ALA A 198 -5.53 7.10 -18.39
N PHE A 199 -4.30 7.62 -18.52
CA PHE A 199 -3.85 8.82 -17.81
C PHE A 199 -4.59 10.08 -18.26
N GLU A 200 -4.83 10.23 -19.57
CA GLU A 200 -5.56 11.36 -20.13
C GLU A 200 -7.01 11.37 -19.64
N ILE A 201 -7.71 10.23 -19.72
CA ILE A 201 -9.08 10.10 -19.24
C ILE A 201 -9.16 10.39 -17.74
N SER A 202 -8.28 9.79 -16.92
CA SER A 202 -8.23 10.05 -15.47
C SER A 202 -7.99 11.53 -15.16
N LYS A 203 -7.08 12.17 -15.91
CA LYS A 203 -6.81 13.60 -15.74
C LYS A 203 -8.03 14.46 -16.07
N ASN A 204 -8.74 14.15 -17.16
CA ASN A 204 -9.92 14.88 -17.58
C ASN A 204 -11.11 14.66 -16.62
N MET A 205 -11.29 13.43 -16.11
CA MET A 205 -12.29 13.10 -15.09
C MET A 205 -12.08 13.89 -13.79
N MET A 206 -10.82 14.15 -13.43
CA MET A 206 -10.46 14.82 -12.19
C MET A 206 -10.26 16.33 -12.36
N ASP A 207 -10.38 16.89 -13.57
CA ASP A 207 -10.17 18.31 -13.78
C ASP A 207 -11.33 19.12 -13.18
N GLY A 208 -11.01 20.17 -12.41
CA GLY A 208 -12.00 20.90 -11.60
C GLY A 208 -12.48 20.17 -10.32
N GLU A 209 -12.38 18.85 -10.25
CA GLU A 209 -12.90 18.04 -9.12
C GLU A 209 -11.85 17.67 -8.06
N LYS A 210 -10.56 17.96 -8.27
CA LYS A 210 -9.47 17.61 -7.34
C LYS A 210 -9.68 18.18 -5.93
N TRP A 211 -10.19 19.42 -5.85
CA TRP A 211 -10.47 20.05 -4.56
C TRP A 211 -11.64 19.37 -3.84
N ASN A 212 -12.70 19.05 -4.57
CA ASN A 212 -13.86 18.34 -4.01
C ASN A 212 -13.47 16.93 -3.53
N ALA A 213 -12.62 16.24 -4.29
CA ALA A 213 -12.01 14.96 -3.93
C ALA A 213 -11.13 15.03 -2.67
N PHE A 214 -10.31 16.08 -2.53
CA PHE A 214 -9.53 16.33 -1.32
C PHE A 214 -10.41 16.58 -0.11
N VAL A 215 -11.44 17.43 -0.27
CA VAL A 215 -12.38 17.73 0.81
C VAL A 215 -13.22 16.50 1.18
N LEU A 216 -13.52 15.62 0.21
CA LEU A 216 -14.13 14.32 0.48
C LEU A 216 -13.24 13.47 1.38
N ASP A 217 -11.94 13.34 1.09
CA ASP A 217 -11.00 12.61 1.97
C ASP A 217 -10.87 13.28 3.35
N LEU A 218 -10.84 14.61 3.44
CA LEU A 218 -10.86 15.34 4.72
C LEU A 218 -12.10 15.01 5.56
N SER A 219 -13.24 14.79 4.91
CA SER A 219 -14.48 14.45 5.61
C SER A 219 -14.47 13.05 6.23
N PHE A 220 -13.44 12.23 5.97
CA PHE A 220 -13.17 10.96 6.66
C PHE A 220 -12.16 11.08 7.80
N ILE A 221 -11.58 12.27 8.05
CA ILE A 221 -10.56 12.45 9.09
C ILE A 221 -11.08 12.10 10.49
N GLY A 222 -12.35 12.36 10.77
CA GLY A 222 -12.99 11.97 12.04
C GLY A 222 -13.05 10.45 12.22
N TRP A 223 -13.27 9.70 11.14
CA TRP A 223 -13.24 8.24 11.15
C TRP A 223 -11.82 7.70 11.31
N ASN A 224 -10.82 8.38 10.74
CA ASN A 224 -9.42 8.03 10.92
C ASN A 224 -8.97 8.25 12.38
N LEU A 225 -9.40 9.33 13.03
CA LEU A 225 -9.14 9.57 14.45
C LEU A 225 -9.78 8.47 15.32
N LEU A 226 -11.02 8.08 14.99
CA LEU A 226 -11.71 6.98 15.68
C LEU A 226 -11.01 5.63 15.47
N SER A 227 -10.48 5.40 14.27
CA SER A 227 -9.63 4.25 13.97
C SER A 227 -8.39 4.23 14.86
N THR A 228 -7.70 5.35 15.04
CA THR A 228 -6.54 5.46 15.94
C THR A 228 -6.90 5.11 17.39
N ILE A 229 -8.03 5.62 17.90
CA ILE A 229 -8.50 5.36 19.28
C ILE A 229 -8.82 3.86 19.48
N THR A 230 -9.27 3.18 18.43
CA THR A 230 -9.64 1.76 18.47
C THR A 230 -8.50 0.82 18.03
N PHE A 231 -7.25 1.28 18.11
CA PHE A 231 -6.06 0.53 17.67
C PHE A 231 -6.15 0.01 16.23
N GLY A 232 -6.83 0.75 15.35
CA GLY A 232 -6.98 0.42 13.93
C GLY A 232 -8.12 -0.55 13.59
N ILE A 233 -8.82 -1.10 14.60
CA ILE A 233 -9.87 -2.11 14.37
C ILE A 233 -11.03 -1.51 13.56
N VAL A 234 -11.51 -0.32 13.94
CA VAL A 234 -12.57 0.38 13.18
C VAL A 234 -12.08 0.76 11.78
N GLY A 235 -10.80 1.08 11.64
CA GLY A 235 -10.16 1.33 10.35
C GLY A 235 -10.31 0.17 9.39
N VAL A 236 -9.89 -1.02 9.81
CA VAL A 236 -9.90 -2.23 8.99
C VAL A 236 -11.32 -2.73 8.72
N LEU A 237 -12.18 -2.75 9.74
CA LEU A 237 -13.51 -3.36 9.64
C LEU A 237 -14.59 -2.45 9.06
N TYR A 238 -14.39 -1.13 9.08
CA TYR A 238 -15.45 -0.20 8.66
C TYR A 238 -14.94 0.96 7.82
N VAL A 239 -13.89 1.68 8.24
CA VAL A 239 -13.46 2.90 7.53
C VAL A 239 -12.90 2.59 6.16
N ASN A 240 -11.97 1.66 6.04
CA ASN A 240 -11.38 1.27 4.75
C ASN A 240 -12.42 0.77 3.74
N PRO A 241 -13.31 -0.20 4.09
CA PRO A 241 -14.31 -0.65 3.13
C PRO A 241 -15.31 0.45 2.77
N TYR A 242 -15.67 1.31 3.72
CA TYR A 242 -16.55 2.45 3.48
C TYR A 242 -15.93 3.51 2.55
N VAL A 243 -14.65 3.83 2.75
CA VAL A 243 -13.91 4.77 1.90
C VAL A 243 -13.80 4.19 0.48
N ASN A 244 -13.46 2.90 0.35
CA ASN A 244 -13.34 2.24 -0.96
C ASN A 244 -14.67 2.20 -1.73
N THR A 245 -15.79 1.89 -1.07
CA THR A 245 -17.10 1.92 -1.73
C THR A 245 -17.52 3.34 -2.10
N THR A 246 -17.19 4.35 -1.28
CA THR A 246 -17.45 5.76 -1.62
C THR A 246 -16.65 6.21 -2.84
N TRP A 247 -15.39 5.78 -2.97
CA TRP A 247 -14.56 6.07 -4.14
C TRP A 247 -15.06 5.38 -5.42
N ALA A 248 -15.61 4.17 -5.30
CA ALA A 248 -16.26 3.50 -6.42
C ALA A 248 -17.50 4.27 -6.92
N GLU A 249 -18.33 4.77 -6.00
CA GLU A 249 -19.48 5.63 -6.36
C GLU A 249 -19.05 6.94 -6.99
N PHE A 250 -18.00 7.57 -6.45
CA PHE A 250 -17.42 8.78 -7.04
C PHE A 250 -16.96 8.52 -8.48
N TYR A 251 -16.29 7.39 -8.74
CA TYR A 251 -15.85 7.01 -10.08
C TYR A 251 -17.02 6.89 -11.07
N LYS A 252 -18.17 6.32 -10.66
CA LYS A 252 -19.35 6.22 -11.53
C LYS A 252 -19.86 7.58 -11.99
N VAL A 253 -19.96 8.53 -11.07
CA VAL A 253 -20.36 9.91 -11.40
C VAL A 253 -19.36 10.55 -12.36
N MET A 254 -18.06 10.38 -12.11
CA MET A 254 -17.01 10.93 -12.98
C MET A 254 -17.01 10.28 -14.37
N ARG A 255 -17.31 8.99 -14.44
CA ARG A 255 -17.49 8.26 -15.70
C ARG A 255 -18.66 8.81 -16.51
N GLU A 256 -19.83 8.97 -15.89
CA GLU A 256 -21.00 9.57 -16.56
C GLU A 256 -20.66 10.96 -17.09
N ASN A 257 -20.04 11.82 -16.27
CA ASN A 257 -19.60 13.15 -16.70
C ASN A 257 -18.58 13.08 -17.86
N ALA A 258 -17.66 12.12 -17.86
CA ALA A 258 -16.68 11.94 -18.93
C ALA A 258 -17.31 11.49 -20.26
N LEU A 259 -18.38 10.69 -20.20
CA LEU A 259 -19.16 10.27 -21.36
C LEU A 259 -20.03 11.42 -21.90
N GLU A 260 -20.71 12.17 -21.01
CA GLU A 260 -21.52 13.35 -21.37
C GLU A 260 -20.71 14.46 -22.04
N THR A 261 -19.48 14.66 -21.57
CA THR A 261 -18.58 15.72 -22.09
C THR A 261 -17.83 15.30 -23.36
N GLY A 262 -17.99 14.05 -23.81
CA GLY A 262 -17.27 13.51 -24.97
C GLY A 262 -15.77 13.32 -24.76
N ASN A 263 -15.31 13.37 -23.50
CA ASN A 263 -13.89 13.20 -23.16
C ASN A 263 -13.43 11.74 -23.27
N ALA A 264 -14.35 10.79 -23.13
CA ALA A 264 -14.13 9.35 -23.28
C ALA A 264 -15.29 8.72 -24.05
N THR A 265 -15.03 7.61 -24.74
CA THR A 265 -16.08 6.87 -25.46
C THR A 265 -16.60 5.69 -24.63
N ARG A 266 -17.79 5.18 -24.97
CA ARG A 266 -18.39 4.03 -24.27
C ARG A 266 -17.58 2.75 -24.46
N GLU A 267 -16.83 2.63 -25.55
CA GLU A 267 -15.91 1.50 -25.75
C GLU A 267 -14.66 1.59 -24.84
N GLU A 268 -14.27 2.80 -24.45
CA GLU A 268 -13.17 3.02 -23.50
C GLU A 268 -13.61 2.79 -22.06
N LEU A 269 -14.84 3.17 -21.73
CA LEU A 269 -15.47 3.07 -20.40
C LEU A 269 -16.76 2.25 -20.50
N ILE A 270 -16.56 0.93 -20.58
CA ILE A 270 -17.62 -0.05 -20.84
C ILE A 270 -18.63 -0.10 -19.68
N GLY A 271 -18.22 0.30 -18.47
CA GLY A 271 -19.02 0.15 -17.26
C GLY A 271 -19.24 -1.31 -16.85
N LEU A 272 -20.10 -1.51 -15.85
CA LEU A 272 -20.48 -2.84 -15.39
C LEU A 272 -21.34 -3.55 -16.45
N ARG A 273 -21.03 -4.83 -16.66
CA ARG A 273 -21.65 -5.68 -17.68
C ARG A 273 -23.13 -5.94 -17.37
N LYS A 274 -23.99 -5.01 -17.78
CA LYS A 274 -25.41 -5.24 -18.12
C LYS A 274 -25.93 -4.46 -19.33
N GLU A 275 -25.07 -3.70 -20.01
CA GLU A 275 -25.43 -3.02 -21.26
C GLU A 275 -24.88 -3.71 -22.53
N ALA A 276 -24.30 -4.91 -22.39
CA ALA A 276 -23.83 -5.69 -23.53
C ALA A 276 -24.84 -6.74 -24.03
N ASP A 277 -26.02 -6.85 -23.39
CA ASP A 277 -27.08 -7.82 -23.75
C ASP A 277 -28.49 -7.17 -23.74
N ILE A 278 -28.69 -6.13 -24.55
CA ILE A 278 -30.01 -5.77 -25.14
C ILE A 278 -29.81 -5.45 -26.61
#